data_AF-A0A0G2K4P7-F1
#
_entry.id   AF-A0A0G2K4P7-F1
#
_cell.length_a   1.000
_cell.length_b   1.000
_cell.length_c   1.000
_cell.angle_alpha   90.00
_cell.angle_beta   90.00
_cell.angle_gamma   90.00
#
_symmetry.space_group_name_H-M   'P 1'
#
loop_
_entity.id
_entity.type
_entity.pdbx_description
1 polymer ?
#
loop_
_entity_poly.entity_id
_entity_poly.type
_entity_poly.pdbx_seq_one_letter_code
_entity_poly.pdbx_strand_id
1 'polypeptide(L)' 'MKPNSLLQFTTTTLLCLSMVRLSVTRKGVTPKQGYCPEFLLNCPFVLLPLCNRDSGCKGTKKCCFYYCQMRCVEPWTSLT' A
#
# COMPACT_ATOMS: atom_id res chain seq x y z
N MET A 1 5.25 -47.93 -7.43
CA MET A 1 6.43 -47.03 -7.40
C MET A 1 6.01 -45.72 -6.74
N LYS A 2 6.27 -45.57 -5.44
CA LYS A 2 5.94 -44.33 -4.70
C LYS A 2 6.96 -43.26 -5.10
N PRO A 3 6.55 -42.05 -5.53
CA PRO A 3 7.51 -41.00 -5.82
C PRO A 3 8.34 -40.77 -4.57
N ASN A 4 9.65 -40.72 -4.80
CA ASN A 4 10.68 -40.80 -3.78
C ASN A 4 10.43 -39.72 -2.72
N SER A 5 10.20 -40.16 -1.48
CA SER A 5 9.79 -39.34 -0.32
C SER A 5 10.63 -38.06 -0.17
N LEU A 6 11.93 -38.16 -0.48
CA LEU A 6 12.89 -37.06 -0.50
C LEU A 6 12.51 -35.90 -1.43
N LEU A 7 11.94 -36.19 -2.61
CA LEU A 7 11.53 -35.18 -3.59
C LEU A 7 10.26 -34.42 -3.13
N GLN A 8 9.42 -35.07 -2.34
CA GLN A 8 8.24 -34.43 -1.75
C GLN A 8 8.62 -33.46 -0.62
N PHE A 9 9.63 -33.82 0.19
CA PHE A 9 10.12 -32.93 1.24
C PHE A 9 10.81 -31.67 0.70
N THR A 10 11.60 -31.79 -0.36
CA THR A 10 12.31 -30.63 -0.95
C THR A 10 11.37 -29.62 -1.58
N THR A 11 10.37 -30.09 -2.34
CA THR A 11 9.35 -29.23 -2.96
C THR A 11 8.52 -28.49 -1.92
N THR A 12 8.08 -29.18 -0.87
CA THR A 12 7.34 -28.58 0.26
C THR A 12 8.16 -27.49 0.97
N THR A 13 9.45 -27.76 1.21
CA THR A 13 10.36 -26.80 1.85
C THR A 13 10.54 -25.55 1.00
N LEU A 14 10.74 -25.70 -0.32
CA LEU A 14 10.90 -24.58 -1.26
C LEU A 14 9.62 -23.73 -1.36
N LEU A 15 8.45 -24.36 -1.43
CA LEU A 15 7.14 -23.70 -1.38
C LEU A 15 6.99 -22.90 -0.07
N CYS A 16 7.30 -23.49 1.08
CA CYS A 16 7.26 -22.79 2.37
C CYS A 16 8.21 -21.58 2.41
N LEU A 17 9.46 -21.73 1.94
CA LEU A 17 10.42 -20.64 1.86
C LEU A 17 9.92 -19.49 0.97
N SER A 18 9.23 -19.79 -0.13
CA SER A 18 8.66 -18.77 -1.02
C SER A 18 7.53 -17.98 -0.35
N MET A 19 6.68 -18.63 0.46
CA MET A 19 5.61 -17.98 1.21
C MET A 19 6.15 -17.05 2.31
N VAL A 20 7.26 -17.42 2.96
CA VAL A 20 7.89 -16.61 4.02
C VAL A 20 8.48 -15.30 3.47
N ARG A 21 8.98 -15.29 2.23
CA ARG A 21 9.57 -14.07 1.63
C ARG A 21 8.55 -12.98 1.30
N LEU A 22 7.28 -13.32 1.11
CA LEU A 22 6.23 -12.35 0.78
C LEU A 22 5.77 -11.53 2.01
N SER A 23 6.02 -12.03 3.23
CA SER A 23 5.50 -11.47 4.48
C SER A 23 6.41 -10.40 5.12
N VAL A 24 7.70 -10.35 4.77
CA VAL A 24 8.74 -9.80 5.68
C VAL A 24 9.23 -8.39 5.32
N THR A 25 8.63 -7.69 4.33
CA THR A 25 8.97 -6.27 4.09
C THR A 25 7.77 -5.34 4.15
N ARG A 26 6.93 -5.48 5.18
CA ARG A 26 6.20 -4.30 5.68
C ARG A 26 7.19 -3.39 6.40
N LYS A 27 8.04 -2.69 5.62
CA LYS A 27 8.76 -1.52 6.13
C LYS A 27 7.69 -0.60 6.70
N GLY A 28 7.64 -0.46 8.02
CA GLY A 28 6.64 0.35 8.69
C GLY A 28 6.72 1.76 8.12
N VAL A 29 5.76 2.12 7.27
CA VAL A 29 5.69 3.47 6.71
C VAL A 29 5.16 4.34 7.83
N THR A 30 6.03 5.16 8.42
CA THR A 30 5.60 6.19 9.35
C THR A 30 4.62 7.12 8.62
N PRO A 31 3.41 7.34 9.16
CA PRO A 31 2.46 8.28 8.57
C PRO A 31 3.07 9.67 8.48
N LYS A 32 2.84 10.39 7.38
CA LYS A 32 3.25 11.80 7.31
C LYS A 32 2.34 12.64 8.21
N GLN A 33 2.93 13.66 8.82
CA GLN A 33 2.21 14.60 9.70
C GLN A 33 1.09 15.33 8.94
N GLY A 34 0.09 15.79 9.70
CA GLY A 34 -1.10 16.48 9.19
C GLY A 34 -2.17 15.55 8.63
N TYR A 35 -3.25 16.17 8.14
CA TYR A 35 -4.48 15.49 7.75
C TYR A 35 -4.78 15.67 6.25
N CYS A 36 -5.62 14.79 5.71
CA CYS A 36 -6.12 14.97 4.35
C CYS A 36 -7.15 16.11 4.34
N PRO A 37 -7.08 17.05 3.38
CA PRO A 37 -8.13 18.03 3.15
C PRO A 37 -9.48 17.37 2.90
N GLU A 38 -10.56 17.97 3.41
CA GLU A 38 -11.90 17.51 3.08
C GLU A 38 -12.24 17.74 1.61
N PHE A 39 -12.91 16.77 1.02
CA PHE A 39 -13.44 16.84 -0.33
C PHE A 39 -14.92 16.46 -0.31
N LEU A 40 -15.78 17.48 -0.28
CA LEU A 40 -17.23 17.33 -0.07
C LEU A 40 -18.04 17.12 -1.36
N LEU A 41 -17.38 17.15 -2.53
CA LEU A 41 -18.08 17.00 -3.80
C LEU A 41 -18.33 15.53 -4.11
N ASN A 42 -19.55 15.21 -4.52
CA ASN A 42 -19.90 13.89 -5.03
C ASN A 42 -19.18 13.63 -6.36
N CYS A 43 -18.55 12.46 -6.47
CA CYS A 43 -17.86 12.04 -7.68
C CYS A 43 -18.76 11.15 -8.53
N PRO A 44 -19.17 11.59 -9.74
CA PRO A 44 -19.89 10.71 -10.67
C PRO A 44 -19.00 9.55 -11.16
N PHE A 45 -17.69 9.75 -11.17
CA PHE A 45 -16.68 8.75 -11.49
C PHE A 45 -15.40 9.03 -10.70
N VAL A 46 -14.64 7.97 -10.41
CA VAL A 46 -13.33 8.04 -9.75
C VAL A 46 -12.23 7.85 -10.79
N LEU A 47 -11.26 8.76 -10.80
CA LEU A 47 -10.11 8.72 -11.69
C LEU A 47 -9.06 7.73 -11.17
N LEU A 48 -8.20 7.24 -12.08
CA LEU A 48 -7.09 6.35 -11.72
C LEU A 48 -6.19 6.98 -10.65
N PRO A 49 -5.78 6.22 -9.63
CA PRO A 49 -4.96 6.75 -8.54
C PRO A 49 -3.56 7.13 -9.04
N LEU A 50 -3.07 8.31 -8.61
CA LEU A 50 -1.69 8.76 -8.84
C LEU A 50 -0.75 8.39 -7.68
N CYS A 51 -1.32 8.02 -6.54
CA CYS A 51 -0.60 7.54 -5.37
C CYS A 51 -1.45 6.53 -4.60
N ASN A 52 -0.79 5.67 -3.82
CA ASN A 52 -1.46 4.69 -2.95
C ASN A 52 -1.20 4.93 -1.44
N ARG A 53 -0.09 5.61 -1.11
CA ARG A 53 0.34 5.87 0.27
C ARG A 53 1.11 7.18 0.32
N ASP A 54 1.18 7.79 1.51
CA ASP A 54 1.97 9.00 1.76
C ASP A 54 3.42 8.88 1.31
N SER A 55 4.03 7.70 1.46
CA SER A 55 5.41 7.44 1.03
C SER A 55 5.63 7.58 -0.48
N GLY A 56 4.56 7.51 -1.29
CA GLY A 56 4.62 7.76 -2.73
C GLY A 56 4.62 9.24 -3.09
N CYS A 57 4.32 10.13 -2.14
CA CYS A 57 4.28 11.57 -2.36
C CYS A 57 5.62 12.22 -1.98
N LYS A 58 6.05 13.25 -2.72
CA LYS A 58 7.28 14.00 -2.42
C LYS A 58 7.09 14.91 -1.20
N GLY A 59 8.13 15.06 -0.38
CA GLY A 59 8.14 15.97 0.77
C GLY A 59 7.06 15.63 1.81
N THR A 60 6.39 16.66 2.32
CA THR A 60 5.32 16.56 3.35
C THR A 60 3.94 16.21 2.80
N LYS A 61 3.77 16.22 1.47
CA LYS A 61 2.48 15.92 0.82
C LYS A 61 1.95 14.55 1.20
N LYS A 62 0.64 14.46 1.42
CA LYS A 62 -0.09 13.23 1.75
C LYS A 62 -0.84 12.70 0.54
N CYS A 63 -1.05 11.39 0.50
CA CYS A 63 -1.85 10.73 -0.53
C CYS A 63 -3.31 10.69 -0.08
N CYS A 64 -4.14 11.55 -0.65
CA CYS A 64 -5.52 11.78 -0.22
C CYS A 64 -6.50 11.67 -1.40
N PHE A 65 -7.76 11.40 -1.10
CA PHE A 65 -8.83 11.50 -2.08
C PHE A 65 -9.22 12.97 -2.26
N TYR A 66 -8.93 13.53 -3.43
CA TYR A 66 -9.20 14.94 -3.73
C TYR A 66 -9.47 15.10 -5.23
N TYR A 67 -10.45 15.91 -5.62
CA TYR A 67 -10.91 16.01 -7.02
C TYR A 67 -11.18 14.65 -7.66
N CYS A 68 -11.90 13.78 -6.96
CA CYS A 68 -12.29 12.45 -7.44
C CYS A 68 -11.11 11.53 -7.81
N GLN A 69 -9.95 11.72 -7.18
CA GLN A 69 -8.74 10.97 -7.47
C GLN A 69 -7.89 10.80 -6.21
N MET A 70 -7.22 9.65 -6.05
CA MET A 70 -6.13 9.55 -5.08
C MET A 70 -4.90 10.29 -5.62
N ARG A 71 -4.52 11.38 -4.97
CA ARG A 71 -3.44 12.27 -5.42
C ARG A 71 -2.68 12.87 -4.25
N CYS A 72 -1.47 13.35 -4.55
CA CYS A 72 -0.64 14.02 -3.55
C CYS A 72 -1.12 15.46 -3.35
N VAL A 73 -1.46 15.80 -2.11
CA VAL A 73 -1.97 17.12 -1.71
C VAL A 73 -1.19 17.66 -0.52
N GLU A 74 -1.24 18.97 -0.31
CA GLU A 74 -0.71 19.58 0.90
C GLU A 74 -1.58 19.19 2.11
N PRO A 75 -0.97 18.83 3.25
CA PRO A 75 -1.71 18.41 4.44
C PRO A 75 -2.36 19.60 5.15
N TRP A 76 -3.47 19.35 5.82
CA TRP A 76 -4.04 20.28 6.80
C TRP A 76 -3.38 20.11 8.16
N THR A 77 -3.26 21.21 8.90
CA THR A 77 -2.72 21.23 10.27
C THR A 77 -3.72 20.70 11.30
N SER A 78 -5.02 20.73 11.00
CA SER A 78 -6.11 20.25 11.85
C SER A 78 -7.21 19.58 11.02
N LEU A 79 -7.91 18.61 11.62
CA LEU A 79 -9.23 18.20 11.15
C LEU A 79 -10.19 19.33 11.55
N THR A 80 -10.88 19.92 10.59
CA THR A 80 -11.87 20.99 10.82
C THR A 80 -13.25 20.42 10.59
#